data_AF-A0A8C7XK59-F1
#
_entry.id   AF-A0A8C7XK59-F1
#
_cell.length_a   1.000
_cell.length_b   1.000
_cell.length_c   1.000
_cell.angle_alpha   90.00
_cell.angle_beta   90.00
_cell.angle_gamma   90.00
#
_symmetry.space_group_name_H-M   'P 1'
#
loop_
_entity.id
_entity.type
_entity.pdbx_description
1 polymer ?
#
loop_
_entity_poly.entity_id
_entity_poly.type
_entity_poly.pdbx_seq_one_letter_code
_entity_poly.pdbx_strand_id
1 'polypeptide(L)'
;MVLTQRSRTVTEELLASVYIYYKQKSLLPRTRFLLLSFYNKLYLEEQGHTHIARSKVMSCWLASLPVQLSQLGHRNPKFSAELITAIHAAASRGNKDLLDSLETHACTLYDPQDGVMVLLPAEFQKPMVQLLYFLPILSQPLLANLSSCCSAGRISASLAASLIRILHFRSSLNGWSVGNQEAALQDVDYFSFLFSTLTGFSSESLAILQEDEGTLSPTPLSPLCLHATPLEQFTHHWDVVEEVCHCLETMGSKSQCFDILQNGICKYLSKFEVIPDSMAAGLLRAVSRLLDLSILPLEPVLRFLSHCCLSLLALLVALQQEAPTETNHKREAIWSCCITALSRVPRLLRMVLQSMRATNVTEKKLPQLGQILSMLLQHTPLHNQLLANATLLQEIMLLLTRYSRGGTREQWLTDLLYCYSVTVSHSSSALVYCISQVHTV
;
A
#
# COMPACT_ATOMS: atom_id res chain seq x y z
N MET A 1 -43.83 26.47 -9.50
CA MET A 1 -44.41 26.18 -10.84
C MET A 1 -44.42 24.68 -11.12
N VAL A 2 -43.26 24.02 -11.21
CA VAL A 2 -43.21 22.56 -11.48
C VAL A 2 -43.84 21.74 -10.33
N LEU A 3 -43.47 22.00 -9.08
CA LEU A 3 -44.01 21.29 -7.90
C LEU A 3 -45.52 21.51 -7.68
N THR A 4 -46.07 22.62 -8.17
CA THR A 4 -47.49 22.97 -8.04
C THR A 4 -48.35 22.37 -9.16
N GLN A 5 -47.73 21.81 -10.20
CA GLN A 5 -48.41 21.31 -11.39
C GLN A 5 -48.84 19.85 -11.22
N ARG A 6 -50.13 19.57 -11.32
CA ARG A 6 -50.67 18.19 -11.17
C ARG A 6 -50.62 17.36 -12.47
N SER A 7 -50.38 18.01 -13.61
CA SER A 7 -50.30 17.35 -14.92
C SER A 7 -48.88 16.83 -15.20
N ARG A 8 -48.77 15.52 -15.40
CA ARG A 8 -47.51 14.85 -15.75
C ARG A 8 -46.96 15.33 -17.10
N THR A 9 -47.80 15.50 -18.11
CA THR A 9 -47.38 15.88 -19.47
C THR A 9 -46.77 17.28 -19.49
N VAL A 10 -47.46 18.25 -18.88
CA VAL A 10 -46.97 19.64 -18.82
C VAL A 10 -45.68 19.74 -18.00
N THR A 11 -45.57 18.96 -16.92
CA THR A 11 -44.32 18.90 -16.13
C THR A 11 -43.16 18.37 -16.97
N GLU A 12 -43.37 17.28 -17.73
CA GLU A 12 -42.33 16.70 -18.58
C GLU A 12 -41.90 17.65 -19.71
N GLU A 13 -42.83 18.35 -20.36
CA GLU A 13 -42.54 19.34 -21.42
C GLU A 13 -41.73 20.53 -20.88
N LEU A 14 -42.08 21.03 -19.69
CA LEU A 14 -41.33 22.10 -19.01
C LEU A 14 -39.91 21.63 -18.68
N LEU A 15 -39.77 20.43 -18.11
CA LEU A 15 -38.45 19.86 -17.80
C LEU A 15 -37.62 19.63 -19.05
N ALA A 16 -38.21 19.14 -20.14
CA ALA A 16 -37.54 18.94 -21.41
C ALA A 16 -37.01 20.26 -21.98
N SER A 17 -37.81 21.33 -21.91
CA SER A 17 -37.42 22.67 -22.37
C SER A 17 -36.22 23.21 -21.57
N VAL A 18 -36.26 23.08 -20.24
CA VAL A 18 -35.14 23.47 -19.37
C VAL A 18 -33.89 22.61 -19.64
N TYR A 19 -34.06 21.33 -19.94
CA TYR A 19 -32.96 20.41 -20.20
C TYR A 19 -32.26 20.69 -21.53
N ILE A 20 -33.03 21.04 -22.57
CA ILE A 20 -32.50 21.49 -23.86
C ILE A 20 -31.64 22.74 -23.65
N TYR A 21 -32.12 23.69 -22.85
CA TYR A 21 -31.35 24.88 -22.51
C TYR A 21 -30.07 24.52 -21.75
N TYR A 22 -30.15 23.65 -20.72
CA TYR A 22 -29.00 23.17 -19.93
C TYR A 22 -27.88 22.53 -20.77
N LYS A 23 -28.24 21.82 -21.84
CA LYS A 23 -27.29 21.14 -22.74
C LYS A 23 -26.52 22.08 -23.67
N GLN A 24 -26.90 23.35 -23.78
CA GLN A 24 -26.22 24.29 -24.67
C GLN A 24 -24.75 24.49 -24.26
N LYS A 25 -23.83 24.35 -25.22
CA LYS A 25 -22.37 24.47 -24.95
C LYS A 25 -21.96 25.87 -24.51
N SER A 26 -22.63 26.90 -25.05
CA SER A 26 -22.32 28.33 -24.86
C SER A 26 -22.96 28.99 -23.63
N LEU A 27 -23.50 28.21 -22.67
CA LEU A 27 -24.06 28.78 -21.45
C LEU A 27 -23.00 29.47 -20.60
N LEU A 28 -23.35 30.65 -20.09
CA LEU A 28 -22.58 31.31 -19.04
C LEU A 28 -22.47 30.39 -17.80
N PRO A 29 -21.30 30.30 -17.15
CA PRO A 29 -21.10 29.41 -16.00
C PRO A 29 -22.13 29.62 -14.88
N ARG A 30 -22.50 30.88 -14.61
CA ARG A 30 -23.53 31.23 -13.61
C ARG A 30 -24.90 30.66 -13.96
N THR A 31 -25.29 30.73 -15.23
CA THR A 31 -26.56 30.16 -15.71
C THR A 31 -26.55 28.65 -15.61
N ARG A 32 -25.44 28.00 -16.00
CA ARG A 32 -25.28 26.55 -15.86
C ARG A 32 -25.36 26.10 -14.40
N PHE A 33 -24.76 26.85 -13.48
CA PHE A 33 -24.86 26.61 -12.03
C PHE A 33 -26.29 26.75 -11.51
N LEU A 34 -27.02 27.78 -11.92
CA LEU A 34 -28.43 27.96 -11.53
C LEU A 34 -29.32 26.81 -12.00
N LEU A 35 -29.10 26.33 -13.23
CA LEU A 35 -29.84 25.19 -13.78
C LEU A 35 -29.49 23.88 -13.08
N LEU A 36 -28.21 23.66 -12.76
CA LEU A 36 -27.78 22.52 -11.92
C LEU A 36 -28.48 22.56 -10.56
N SER A 37 -28.46 23.71 -9.88
CA SER A 37 -29.14 23.90 -8.60
C SER A 37 -30.65 23.69 -8.69
N PHE A 38 -31.28 24.14 -9.79
CA PHE A 38 -32.70 23.92 -10.06
C PHE A 38 -33.03 22.42 -10.12
N TYR A 39 -32.32 21.65 -10.94
CA TYR A 39 -32.55 20.20 -11.05
C TYR A 39 -32.21 19.47 -9.75
N ASN A 40 -31.13 19.84 -9.08
CA ASN A 40 -30.72 19.22 -7.82
C ASN A 40 -31.78 19.43 -6.73
N LYS A 41 -32.29 20.66 -6.56
CA LYS A 41 -33.39 20.95 -5.61
C LYS A 41 -34.66 20.19 -5.99
N LEU A 42 -35.01 20.19 -7.27
CA LEU A 42 -36.20 19.47 -7.75
C LEU A 42 -36.11 17.97 -7.48
N TYR A 43 -34.92 17.38 -7.65
CA TYR A 43 -34.67 15.98 -7.33
C TYR A 43 -34.74 15.72 -5.82
N LEU A 44 -34.15 16.59 -4.99
CA LEU A 44 -34.20 16.43 -3.54
C LEU A 44 -35.63 16.51 -2.99
N GLU A 45 -36.47 17.39 -3.55
CA GLU A 45 -37.87 17.62 -3.19
C GLU A 45 -38.87 16.69 -3.91
N GLU A 46 -38.39 15.69 -4.67
CA GLU A 46 -39.27 14.75 -5.39
C GLU A 46 -40.13 13.88 -4.46
N GLN A 47 -39.76 13.76 -3.18
CA GLN A 47 -40.51 13.00 -2.19
C GLN A 47 -41.91 13.60 -2.02
N GLY A 48 -42.93 12.85 -2.42
CA GLY A 48 -44.34 13.30 -2.46
C GLY A 48 -44.85 13.68 -3.85
N HIS A 49 -43.99 13.74 -4.88
CA HIS A 49 -44.35 14.13 -6.24
C HIS A 49 -44.11 12.99 -7.25
N THR A 50 -45.07 12.07 -7.37
CA THR A 50 -44.96 10.85 -8.20
C THR A 50 -44.68 11.10 -9.69
N HIS A 51 -45.05 12.27 -10.22
CA HIS A 51 -44.80 12.66 -11.60
C HIS A 51 -43.35 13.10 -11.83
N ILE A 52 -42.67 13.67 -10.83
CA ILE A 52 -41.25 14.06 -10.89
C ILE A 52 -40.37 12.81 -10.76
N ALA A 53 -40.68 11.94 -9.80
CA ALA A 53 -39.95 10.69 -9.58
C ALA A 53 -40.00 9.72 -10.79
N ARG A 54 -41.00 9.88 -11.68
CA ARG A 54 -41.16 9.09 -12.92
C ARG A 54 -40.83 9.88 -14.19
N SER A 55 -40.17 11.03 -14.06
CA SER A 55 -39.76 11.87 -15.19
C SER A 55 -38.57 11.23 -15.92
N LYS A 56 -38.68 11.09 -17.25
CA LYS A 56 -37.57 10.59 -18.06
C LYS A 56 -36.49 11.65 -18.20
N VAL A 57 -36.89 12.91 -18.31
CA VAL A 57 -35.96 14.03 -18.40
C VAL A 57 -35.07 14.11 -17.15
N MET A 58 -35.65 13.92 -15.95
CA MET A 58 -34.89 13.90 -14.70
C MET A 58 -33.87 12.76 -14.70
N SER A 59 -34.28 11.56 -15.10
CA SER A 59 -33.39 10.39 -15.20
C SER A 59 -32.25 10.62 -16.21
N CYS A 60 -32.55 11.17 -17.39
CA CYS A 60 -31.54 11.52 -18.39
C CYS A 60 -30.59 12.63 -17.93
N TRP A 61 -31.08 13.57 -17.12
CA TRP A 61 -30.24 14.60 -16.52
C TRP A 61 -29.28 13.98 -15.50
N LEU A 62 -29.77 13.15 -14.57
CA LEU A 62 -28.94 12.42 -13.61
C LEU A 62 -27.87 11.58 -14.30
N ALA A 63 -28.25 10.75 -15.29
CA ALA A 63 -27.32 9.93 -16.06
C ALA A 63 -26.23 10.74 -16.79
N SER A 64 -26.45 12.05 -17.04
CA SER A 64 -25.45 12.91 -17.69
C SER A 64 -24.43 13.53 -16.72
N LEU A 65 -24.63 13.41 -15.40
CA LEU A 65 -23.77 14.06 -14.40
C LEU A 65 -22.36 13.46 -14.33
N PRO A 66 -22.16 12.12 -14.31
CA PRO A 66 -20.81 11.54 -14.29
C PRO A 66 -19.96 11.94 -15.50
N VAL A 67 -20.58 12.03 -16.68
CA VAL A 67 -19.93 12.49 -17.92
C VAL A 67 -19.52 13.95 -17.85
N GLN A 68 -20.40 14.80 -17.29
CA GLN A 68 -20.06 16.21 -17.11
C GLN A 68 -18.92 16.39 -16.10
N LEU A 69 -18.91 15.58 -15.04
CA LEU A 69 -17.86 15.59 -14.04
C LEU A 69 -16.51 15.21 -14.67
N SER A 70 -16.45 14.17 -15.50
CA SER A 70 -15.22 13.78 -16.20
C SER A 70 -14.72 14.85 -17.19
N GLN A 71 -15.63 15.55 -17.87
CA GLN A 71 -15.28 16.61 -18.83
C GLN A 71 -14.85 17.93 -18.17
N LEU A 72 -15.42 18.25 -17.00
CA LEU A 72 -15.15 19.51 -16.29
C LEU A 72 -13.97 19.37 -15.33
N GLY A 73 -13.93 18.28 -14.56
CA GLY A 73 -12.86 17.94 -13.62
C GLY A 73 -12.39 19.13 -12.78
N HIS A 74 -11.09 19.41 -12.84
CA HIS A 74 -10.42 20.48 -12.10
C HIS A 74 -10.61 21.88 -12.70
N ARG A 75 -11.18 22.02 -13.91
CA ARG A 75 -11.34 23.32 -14.58
C ARG A 75 -12.31 24.24 -13.85
N ASN A 76 -13.24 23.68 -13.08
CA ASN A 76 -14.14 24.43 -12.21
C ASN A 76 -14.48 23.61 -10.94
N PRO A 77 -13.61 23.63 -9.90
CA PRO A 77 -13.77 22.79 -8.72
C PRO A 77 -15.09 23.00 -7.98
N LYS A 78 -15.58 24.25 -7.92
CA LYS A 78 -16.86 24.58 -7.26
C LYS A 78 -18.05 23.95 -7.98
N PHE A 79 -18.05 23.97 -9.32
CA PHE A 79 -19.11 23.32 -10.09
C PHE A 79 -19.01 21.79 -9.98
N SER A 80 -17.79 21.25 -10.00
CA SER A 80 -17.55 19.82 -9.78
C SER A 80 -18.05 19.35 -8.40
N ALA A 81 -17.88 20.16 -7.35
CA ALA A 81 -18.41 19.85 -6.02
C ALA A 81 -19.94 19.74 -5.98
N GLU A 82 -20.65 20.64 -6.67
CA GLU A 82 -22.12 20.56 -6.80
C GLU A 82 -22.55 19.32 -7.60
N LEU A 83 -21.84 18.99 -8.68
CA LEU A 83 -22.08 17.76 -9.44
C LEU A 83 -21.92 16.53 -8.54
N ILE A 84 -20.82 16.46 -7.78
CA ILE A 84 -20.55 15.34 -6.87
C ILE A 84 -21.66 15.22 -5.81
N THR A 85 -22.16 16.34 -5.29
CA THR A 85 -23.27 16.35 -4.33
C THR A 85 -24.56 15.78 -4.93
N ALA A 86 -24.91 16.19 -6.15
CA ALA A 86 -26.08 15.66 -6.86
C ALA A 86 -25.92 14.17 -7.19
N ILE A 87 -24.72 13.74 -7.62
CA ILE A 87 -24.40 12.32 -7.88
C ILE A 87 -24.54 11.52 -6.59
N HIS A 88 -24.01 11.99 -5.45
CA HIS A 88 -24.16 11.32 -4.15
C HIS A 88 -25.62 11.15 -3.73
N ALA A 89 -26.41 12.22 -3.85
CA ALA A 89 -27.83 12.17 -3.51
C ALA A 89 -28.58 11.14 -4.36
N ALA A 90 -28.27 11.04 -5.65
CA ALA A 90 -28.92 10.09 -6.54
C ALA A 90 -28.39 8.65 -6.39
N ALA A 91 -27.10 8.48 -6.11
CA ALA A 91 -26.46 7.19 -5.86
C ALA A 91 -26.97 6.56 -4.55
N SER A 92 -27.08 7.36 -3.48
CA SER A 92 -27.65 6.91 -2.19
C SER A 92 -29.12 6.51 -2.28
N ARG A 93 -29.86 7.01 -3.27
CA ARG A 93 -31.24 6.61 -3.59
C ARG A 93 -31.32 5.42 -4.56
N GLY A 94 -30.19 4.89 -5.03
CA GLY A 94 -30.14 3.74 -5.94
C GLY A 94 -30.68 4.03 -7.34
N ASN A 95 -30.50 5.25 -7.87
CA ASN A 95 -30.94 5.58 -9.22
C ASN A 95 -30.13 4.79 -10.27
N LYS A 96 -30.81 3.89 -11.00
CA LYS A 96 -30.15 2.96 -11.93
C LYS A 96 -29.40 3.66 -13.07
N ASP A 97 -30.06 4.57 -13.78
CA ASP A 97 -29.45 5.24 -14.95
C ASP A 97 -28.21 6.06 -14.55
N LEU A 98 -28.20 6.65 -13.35
CA LEU A 98 -27.03 7.31 -12.78
C LEU A 98 -25.92 6.30 -12.48
N LEU A 99 -26.23 5.20 -11.79
CA LEU A 99 -25.24 4.20 -11.40
C LEU A 99 -24.59 3.55 -12.62
N ASP A 100 -25.37 3.21 -13.65
CA ASP A 100 -24.88 2.68 -14.92
C ASP A 100 -23.93 3.67 -15.61
N SER A 101 -24.27 4.96 -15.59
CA SER A 101 -23.41 6.02 -16.12
C SER A 101 -22.14 6.21 -15.28
N LEU A 102 -22.24 6.15 -13.96
CA LEU A 102 -21.10 6.28 -13.04
C LEU A 102 -20.13 5.12 -13.25
N GLU A 103 -20.63 3.89 -13.40
CA GLU A 103 -19.84 2.70 -13.73
C GLU A 103 -19.14 2.86 -15.07
N THR A 104 -19.87 3.28 -16.11
CA THR A 104 -19.32 3.50 -17.47
C THR A 104 -18.15 4.48 -17.47
N HIS A 105 -18.17 5.51 -16.61
CA HIS A 105 -17.17 6.57 -16.57
C HIS A 105 -16.17 6.41 -15.41
N ALA A 106 -16.25 5.34 -14.62
CA ALA A 106 -15.46 5.18 -13.41
C ALA A 106 -13.95 5.21 -13.71
N CYS A 107 -13.47 4.46 -14.71
CA CYS A 107 -12.05 4.44 -15.04
C CYS A 107 -11.50 5.83 -15.39
N THR A 108 -12.28 6.68 -16.08
CA THR A 108 -11.88 8.06 -16.41
C THR A 108 -11.91 8.96 -15.17
N LEU A 109 -12.90 8.78 -14.28
CA LEU A 109 -13.02 9.59 -13.06
C LEU A 109 -11.90 9.32 -12.06
N TYR A 110 -11.42 8.08 -12.00
CA TYR A 110 -10.38 7.61 -11.09
C TYR A 110 -9.05 7.33 -11.78
N ASP A 111 -8.82 7.87 -12.99
CA ASP A 111 -7.53 7.75 -13.64
C ASP A 111 -6.42 8.34 -12.75
N PRO A 112 -5.29 7.64 -12.52
CA PRO A 112 -4.28 8.07 -11.57
C PRO A 112 -3.48 9.31 -12.01
N GLN A 113 -3.55 9.69 -13.28
CA GLN A 113 -2.85 10.86 -13.83
C GLN A 113 -3.82 12.00 -14.13
N ASP A 114 -4.89 11.71 -14.89
CA ASP A 114 -5.81 12.70 -15.43
C ASP A 114 -7.21 12.66 -14.79
N GLY A 115 -7.42 11.76 -13.82
CA GLY A 115 -8.70 11.53 -13.21
C GLY A 115 -9.19 12.71 -12.38
N VAL A 116 -10.50 12.92 -12.37
CA VAL A 116 -11.15 13.96 -11.57
C VAL A 116 -10.79 13.84 -10.09
N MET A 117 -10.70 12.61 -9.59
CA MET A 117 -10.36 12.34 -8.19
C MET A 117 -8.99 12.90 -7.80
N VAL A 118 -7.95 12.72 -8.63
CA VAL A 118 -6.59 13.20 -8.33
C VAL A 118 -6.37 14.68 -8.65
N LEU A 119 -7.13 15.23 -9.62
CA LEU A 119 -6.97 16.62 -10.05
C LEU A 119 -7.81 17.62 -9.23
N LEU A 120 -8.83 17.15 -8.49
CA LEU A 120 -9.61 18.02 -7.61
C LEU A 120 -8.81 18.40 -6.34
N PRO A 121 -9.05 19.60 -5.78
CA PRO A 121 -8.57 19.97 -4.46
C PRO A 121 -8.94 18.95 -3.37
N ALA A 122 -8.06 18.77 -2.38
CA ALA A 122 -8.18 17.77 -1.31
C ALA A 122 -9.57 17.74 -0.62
N GLU A 123 -10.20 18.90 -0.45
CA GLU A 123 -11.54 19.05 0.14
C GLU A 123 -12.65 18.31 -0.63
N PHE A 124 -12.48 18.09 -1.94
CA PHE A 124 -13.46 17.40 -2.80
C PHE A 124 -13.08 15.96 -3.15
N GLN A 125 -11.86 15.52 -2.83
CA GLN A 125 -11.41 14.15 -3.11
C GLN A 125 -12.13 13.12 -2.22
N LYS A 126 -12.46 13.46 -0.97
CA LYS A 126 -13.17 12.57 -0.04
C LYS A 126 -14.56 12.16 -0.55
N PRO A 127 -15.43 13.11 -0.97
CA PRO A 127 -16.69 12.76 -1.64
C PRO A 127 -16.50 11.85 -2.86
N MET A 128 -15.45 12.06 -3.68
CA MET A 128 -15.16 11.15 -4.80
C MET A 128 -14.91 9.73 -4.30
N VAL A 129 -14.02 9.52 -3.33
CA VAL A 129 -13.76 8.19 -2.76
C VAL A 129 -15.02 7.56 -2.18
N GLN A 130 -15.90 8.33 -1.55
CA GLN A 130 -17.18 7.82 -1.03
C GLN A 130 -18.13 7.33 -2.13
N LEU A 131 -18.03 7.82 -3.37
CA LEU A 131 -18.87 7.33 -4.48
C LEU A 131 -18.57 5.87 -4.84
N LEU A 132 -17.36 5.38 -4.57
CA LEU A 132 -16.99 3.97 -4.78
C LEU A 132 -17.91 3.02 -3.99
N TYR A 133 -18.46 3.48 -2.85
CA TYR A 133 -19.41 2.70 -2.07
C TYR A 133 -20.71 2.41 -2.82
N PHE A 134 -21.08 3.19 -3.83
CA PHE A 134 -22.34 3.02 -4.55
C PHE A 134 -22.18 2.28 -5.89
N LEU A 135 -20.96 2.13 -6.40
CA LEU A 135 -20.70 1.49 -7.69
C LEU A 135 -21.18 0.04 -7.69
N PRO A 136 -22.09 -0.36 -8.61
CA PRO A 136 -22.59 -1.73 -8.65
C PRO A 136 -21.46 -2.74 -8.83
N ILE A 137 -20.59 -2.50 -9.82
CA ILE A 137 -19.46 -3.35 -10.15
C ILE A 137 -18.18 -2.53 -10.11
N LEU A 138 -17.14 -3.09 -9.48
CA LEU A 138 -15.79 -2.55 -9.41
C LEU A 138 -14.90 -3.39 -10.32
N SER A 139 -14.77 -2.96 -11.58
CA SER A 139 -14.05 -3.70 -12.62
C SER A 139 -12.54 -3.73 -12.38
N GLN A 140 -11.86 -4.75 -12.94
CA GLN A 140 -10.42 -4.90 -12.84
C GLN A 140 -9.61 -3.66 -13.31
N PRO A 141 -9.94 -2.99 -14.43
CA PRO A 141 -9.23 -1.77 -14.84
C PRO A 141 -9.40 -0.62 -13.83
N LEU A 142 -10.59 -0.50 -13.23
CA LEU A 142 -10.84 0.49 -12.20
C LEU A 142 -10.00 0.19 -10.95
N LEU A 143 -9.94 -1.06 -10.51
CA LEU A 143 -9.13 -1.46 -9.36
C LEU A 143 -7.63 -1.19 -9.60
N ALA A 144 -7.12 -1.42 -10.82
CA ALA A 144 -5.76 -1.05 -11.18
C ALA A 144 -5.52 0.47 -11.06
N ASN A 145 -6.45 1.28 -11.56
CA ASN A 145 -6.40 2.74 -11.42
C ASN A 145 -6.44 3.19 -9.96
N LEU A 146 -7.31 2.60 -9.14
CA LEU A 146 -7.43 2.91 -7.71
C LEU A 146 -6.17 2.51 -6.93
N SER A 147 -5.55 1.38 -7.26
CA SER A 147 -4.27 0.97 -6.67
C SER A 147 -3.16 1.96 -7.01
N SER A 148 -3.08 2.38 -8.28
CA SER A 148 -2.13 3.41 -8.72
C SER A 148 -2.37 4.76 -8.03
N CYS A 149 -3.63 5.14 -7.84
CA CYS A 149 -4.00 6.34 -7.07
C CYS A 149 -3.49 6.27 -5.61
N CYS A 150 -3.55 5.11 -4.97
CA CYS A 150 -3.05 4.92 -3.62
C CYS A 150 -1.53 5.11 -3.52
N SER A 151 -0.78 4.80 -4.59
CA SER A 151 0.69 4.82 -4.57
C SER A 151 1.30 6.10 -5.15
N ALA A 152 0.58 6.82 -6.03
CA ALA A 152 1.12 7.96 -6.77
C ALA A 152 1.34 9.25 -5.96
N GLY A 153 0.99 9.27 -4.67
CA GLY A 153 1.13 10.45 -3.79
C GLY A 153 0.22 11.64 -4.16
N ARG A 154 -0.75 11.45 -5.06
CA ARG A 154 -1.72 12.48 -5.50
C ARG A 154 -2.90 12.66 -4.56
N ILE A 155 -3.16 11.66 -3.73
CA ILE A 155 -4.11 11.71 -2.61
C ILE A 155 -3.36 11.48 -1.30
N SER A 156 -3.89 12.02 -0.20
CA SER A 156 -3.31 11.75 1.12
C SER A 156 -3.40 10.26 1.48
N ALA A 157 -2.45 9.76 2.28
CA ALA A 157 -2.48 8.40 2.81
C ALA A 157 -3.79 8.09 3.58
N SER A 158 -4.32 9.06 4.33
CA SER A 158 -5.61 8.91 5.03
C SER A 158 -6.80 8.66 4.08
N LEU A 159 -6.76 9.26 2.89
CA LEU A 159 -7.79 9.09 1.88
C LEU A 159 -7.61 7.76 1.14
N ALA A 160 -6.37 7.37 0.84
CA ALA A 160 -6.05 6.04 0.31
C ALA A 160 -6.50 4.93 1.28
N ALA A 161 -6.26 5.08 2.59
CA ALA A 161 -6.76 4.15 3.60
C ALA A 161 -8.30 4.08 3.62
N SER A 162 -8.97 5.23 3.49
CA SER A 162 -10.44 5.27 3.40
C SER A 162 -10.97 4.55 2.15
N LEU A 163 -10.30 4.69 1.02
CA LEU A 163 -10.60 3.97 -0.22
C LEU A 163 -10.44 2.46 -0.03
N ILE A 164 -9.31 2.02 0.52
CA ILE A 164 -9.03 0.59 0.78
C ILE A 164 -10.10 0.00 1.69
N ARG A 165 -10.52 0.72 2.74
CA ARG A 165 -11.61 0.30 3.63
C ARG A 165 -12.94 0.14 2.90
N ILE A 166 -13.30 1.08 2.04
CA ILE A 166 -14.54 0.98 1.25
C ILE A 166 -14.50 -0.28 0.38
N LEU A 167 -13.40 -0.54 -0.32
CA LEU A 167 -13.25 -1.75 -1.13
C LEU A 167 -13.29 -3.02 -0.27
N HIS A 168 -12.65 -3.01 0.90
CA HIS A 168 -12.70 -4.12 1.84
C HIS A 168 -14.13 -4.40 2.34
N PHE A 169 -14.89 -3.36 2.68
CA PHE A 169 -16.31 -3.51 3.06
C PHE A 169 -17.15 -4.07 1.92
N ARG A 170 -16.85 -3.69 0.68
CA ARG A 170 -17.57 -4.13 -0.52
C ARG A 170 -17.15 -5.52 -1.03
N SER A 171 -16.19 -6.17 -0.37
CA SER A 171 -15.72 -7.52 -0.69
C SER A 171 -16.61 -8.60 -0.08
N SER A 172 -16.85 -9.69 -0.83
CA SER A 172 -17.44 -10.94 -0.33
C SER A 172 -16.66 -11.52 0.85
N LEU A 173 -15.34 -11.33 0.88
CA LEU A 173 -14.45 -11.86 1.91
C LEU A 173 -14.63 -11.19 3.29
N ASN A 174 -15.29 -10.03 3.32
CA ASN A 174 -15.68 -9.34 4.55
C ASN A 174 -17.20 -9.46 4.83
N GLY A 175 -17.87 -10.43 4.21
CA GLY A 175 -19.27 -10.74 4.46
C GLY A 175 -20.27 -9.73 3.89
N TRP A 176 -19.90 -9.00 2.83
CA TRP A 176 -20.83 -8.10 2.14
C TRP A 176 -22.12 -8.83 1.78
N SER A 177 -23.23 -8.39 2.38
CA SER A 177 -24.56 -9.00 2.24
C SER A 177 -25.64 -7.91 2.33
N VAL A 178 -25.63 -6.96 1.40
CA VAL A 178 -26.70 -5.95 1.30
C VAL A 178 -27.76 -6.44 0.31
N GLY A 179 -28.74 -7.20 0.82
CA GLY A 179 -29.86 -7.74 0.03
C GLY A 179 -29.46 -8.87 -0.92
N ASN A 180 -30.20 -9.04 -2.02
CA ASN A 180 -29.91 -10.00 -3.11
C ASN A 180 -28.85 -9.47 -4.11
N GLN A 181 -28.07 -8.45 -3.75
CA GLN A 181 -27.05 -7.90 -4.66
C GLN A 181 -25.80 -8.78 -4.63
N GLU A 182 -25.33 -9.15 -5.82
CA GLU A 182 -24.02 -9.81 -5.98
C GLU A 182 -22.89 -8.91 -5.44
N ALA A 183 -21.80 -9.53 -4.99
CA ALA A 183 -20.64 -8.79 -4.51
C ALA A 183 -20.10 -7.86 -5.61
N ALA A 184 -19.74 -6.64 -5.24
CA ALA A 184 -19.31 -5.62 -6.19
C ALA A 184 -17.94 -5.91 -6.83
N LEU A 185 -17.17 -6.81 -6.21
CA LEU A 185 -15.83 -7.20 -6.62
C LEU A 185 -15.68 -8.71 -6.47
N GLN A 186 -14.99 -9.32 -7.43
CA GLN A 186 -14.54 -10.70 -7.34
C GLN A 186 -13.35 -10.80 -6.38
N ASP A 187 -13.25 -11.91 -5.66
CA ASP A 187 -12.18 -12.14 -4.68
C ASP A 187 -10.78 -12.02 -5.31
N VAL A 188 -10.61 -12.54 -6.53
CA VAL A 188 -9.35 -12.50 -7.27
C VAL A 188 -8.93 -11.06 -7.57
N ASP A 189 -9.86 -10.24 -8.04
CA ASP A 189 -9.60 -8.83 -8.37
C ASP A 189 -9.29 -8.02 -7.10
N TYR A 190 -9.98 -8.31 -6.00
CA TYR A 190 -9.71 -7.69 -4.71
C TYR A 190 -8.31 -8.02 -4.17
N PHE A 191 -7.91 -9.30 -4.21
CA PHE A 191 -6.54 -9.68 -3.83
C PHE A 191 -5.51 -9.07 -4.78
N SER A 192 -5.79 -8.98 -6.07
CA SER A 192 -4.91 -8.31 -7.03
C SER A 192 -4.75 -6.82 -6.73
N PHE A 193 -5.83 -6.16 -6.29
CA PHE A 193 -5.81 -4.78 -5.81
C PHE A 193 -4.95 -4.64 -4.55
N LEU A 194 -5.19 -5.46 -3.53
CA LEU A 194 -4.40 -5.42 -2.28
C LEU A 194 -2.93 -5.70 -2.53
N PHE A 195 -2.60 -6.68 -3.38
CA PHE A 195 -1.23 -7.01 -3.73
C PHE A 195 -0.52 -5.87 -4.46
N SER A 196 -1.16 -5.29 -5.48
CA SER A 196 -0.60 -4.14 -6.22
C SER A 196 -0.42 -2.91 -5.32
N THR A 197 -1.34 -2.71 -4.38
CA THR A 197 -1.28 -1.59 -3.43
C THR A 197 -0.22 -1.84 -2.35
N LEU A 198 -0.02 -3.08 -1.93
CA LEU A 198 1.06 -3.49 -1.01
C LEU A 198 2.43 -3.28 -1.65
N THR A 199 2.58 -3.63 -2.94
CA THR A 199 3.86 -3.46 -3.64
C THR A 199 4.17 -1.99 -3.93
N GLY A 200 3.16 -1.16 -4.19
CA GLY A 200 3.31 0.29 -4.37
C GLY A 200 3.89 0.74 -5.71
N PHE A 201 4.28 -0.22 -6.55
CA PHE A 201 4.92 0.02 -7.83
C PHE A 201 4.24 -0.84 -8.90
N SER A 202 4.07 -0.25 -10.09
CA SER A 202 3.56 -0.99 -11.25
C SER A 202 4.62 -1.96 -11.77
N SER A 203 4.21 -2.97 -12.56
CA SER A 203 5.16 -3.88 -13.18
C SER A 203 6.11 -3.16 -14.14
N GLU A 204 5.65 -2.10 -14.80
CA GLU A 204 6.45 -1.27 -15.70
C GLU A 204 7.52 -0.50 -14.91
N SER A 205 7.16 0.13 -13.79
CA SER A 205 8.12 0.82 -12.93
C SER A 205 9.18 -0.14 -12.37
N LEU A 206 8.78 -1.35 -11.96
CA LEU A 206 9.73 -2.36 -11.48
C LEU A 206 10.65 -2.88 -12.60
N ALA A 207 10.15 -2.99 -13.83
CA ALA A 207 10.96 -3.39 -14.98
C ALA A 207 12.01 -2.33 -15.32
N ILE A 208 11.62 -1.04 -15.32
CA ILE A 208 12.55 0.09 -15.55
C ILE A 208 13.68 0.09 -14.51
N LEU A 209 13.38 -0.21 -13.24
CA LEU A 209 14.40 -0.29 -12.19
C LEU A 209 15.43 -1.41 -12.41
N GLN A 210 15.12 -2.44 -13.21
CA GLN A 210 16.10 -3.49 -13.51
C GLN A 210 17.10 -3.07 -14.60
N GLU A 211 16.73 -2.10 -15.44
CA GLU A 211 17.56 -1.61 -16.55
C GLU A 211 18.54 -0.51 -16.11
N ASP A 212 18.36 0.05 -14.92
CA ASP A 212 19.19 1.13 -14.39
C ASP A 212 20.48 0.60 -13.74
N GLU A 213 21.54 0.48 -14.55
CA GLU A 213 22.88 0.08 -14.09
C GLU A 213 23.47 1.01 -13.02
N GLY A 214 22.96 2.24 -12.87
CA GLY A 214 23.42 3.21 -11.87
C GLY A 214 23.01 2.86 -10.43
N THR A 215 22.04 1.97 -10.24
CA THR A 215 21.53 1.58 -8.91
C THR A 215 22.31 0.44 -8.25
N LEU A 216 23.18 -0.24 -9.01
CA LEU A 216 23.93 -1.39 -8.53
C LEU A 216 25.21 -0.91 -7.82
N SER A 217 25.15 -0.84 -6.48
CA SER A 217 26.36 -0.66 -5.69
C SER A 217 27.38 -1.77 -6.02
N PRO A 218 28.70 -1.47 -6.11
CA PRO A 218 29.70 -2.49 -6.40
C PRO A 218 29.76 -3.48 -5.24
N THR A 219 29.05 -4.60 -5.42
CA THR A 219 28.70 -5.65 -4.46
C THR A 219 27.77 -5.17 -3.33
N PRO A 220 26.49 -5.55 -3.30
CA PRO A 220 25.64 -5.43 -2.11
C PRO A 220 25.98 -6.49 -1.02
N LEU A 221 25.43 -6.36 0.20
CA LEU A 221 25.50 -7.40 1.26
C LEU A 221 24.53 -8.57 1.02
N SER A 222 23.61 -8.40 0.10
CA SER A 222 22.53 -9.30 -0.26
C SER A 222 22.43 -9.28 -1.77
N PRO A 223 22.11 -10.39 -2.46
CA PRO A 223 21.94 -10.37 -3.91
C PRO A 223 20.79 -9.43 -4.36
N LEU A 224 19.95 -8.98 -3.44
CA LEU A 224 18.90 -7.99 -3.67
C LEU A 224 19.40 -6.57 -3.34
N CYS A 225 19.37 -5.67 -4.32
CA CYS A 225 19.63 -4.25 -4.17
C CYS A 225 18.33 -3.51 -3.84
N LEU A 226 18.43 -2.46 -3.02
CA LEU A 226 17.30 -1.58 -2.72
C LEU A 226 17.39 -0.28 -3.51
N HIS A 227 16.31 0.06 -4.20
CA HIS A 227 16.08 1.42 -4.67
C HIS A 227 15.56 2.27 -3.51
N ALA A 228 16.33 3.28 -3.11
CA ALA A 228 15.97 4.15 -1.99
C ALA A 228 14.83 5.09 -2.40
N THR A 229 13.65 4.92 -1.79
CA THR A 229 12.52 5.83 -2.04
C THR A 229 12.68 7.13 -1.23
N PRO A 230 12.26 8.28 -1.79
CA PRO A 230 12.16 9.54 -1.05
C PRO A 230 11.33 9.39 0.23
N LEU A 231 11.67 10.15 1.28
CA LEU A 231 11.02 10.03 2.59
C LEU A 231 9.50 10.19 2.53
N GLU A 232 9.01 11.18 1.77
CA GLU A 232 7.57 11.44 1.60
C GLU A 232 6.86 10.26 0.93
N GLN A 233 7.48 9.68 -0.10
CA GLN A 233 6.94 8.50 -0.77
C GLN A 233 6.96 7.27 0.15
N PHE A 234 8.04 7.06 0.90
CA PHE A 234 8.16 5.96 1.85
C PHE A 234 7.09 6.05 2.95
N THR A 235 6.95 7.23 3.58
CA THR A 235 6.00 7.47 4.67
C THR A 235 4.55 7.31 4.21
N HIS A 236 4.21 7.89 3.05
CA HIS A 236 2.90 7.71 2.43
C HIS A 236 2.59 6.25 2.13
N HIS A 237 3.54 5.52 1.52
CA HIS A 237 3.37 4.10 1.23
C HIS A 237 3.26 3.25 2.51
N TRP A 238 4.01 3.59 3.55
CA TRP A 238 3.98 2.89 4.83
C TRP A 238 2.60 2.95 5.50
N ASP A 239 1.96 4.13 5.50
CA ASP A 239 0.60 4.30 6.01
C ASP A 239 -0.43 3.49 5.19
N VAL A 240 -0.26 3.43 3.87
CA VAL A 240 -1.09 2.61 2.97
C VAL A 240 -0.90 1.12 3.26
N VAL A 241 0.34 0.66 3.46
CA VAL A 241 0.68 -0.72 3.82
C VAL A 241 0.01 -1.13 5.13
N GLU A 242 -0.01 -0.26 6.15
CA GLU A 242 -0.66 -0.59 7.42
C GLU A 242 -2.16 -0.89 7.25
N GLU A 243 -2.84 -0.14 6.37
CA GLU A 243 -4.25 -0.39 6.05
C GLU A 243 -4.43 -1.69 5.25
N VAL A 244 -3.59 -1.93 4.24
CA VAL A 244 -3.64 -3.19 3.48
C VAL A 244 -3.42 -4.39 4.40
N CYS A 245 -2.45 -4.30 5.32
CA CYS A 245 -2.19 -5.35 6.30
C CYS A 245 -3.38 -5.54 7.26
N HIS A 246 -4.04 -4.46 7.67
CA HIS A 246 -5.24 -4.53 8.49
C HIS A 246 -6.36 -5.28 7.76
N CYS A 247 -6.64 -4.94 6.50
CA CYS A 247 -7.64 -5.63 5.68
C CYS A 247 -7.31 -7.11 5.46
N LEU A 248 -6.03 -7.47 5.29
CA LEU A 248 -5.59 -8.85 5.14
C LEU A 248 -5.75 -9.66 6.44
N GLU A 249 -5.54 -9.03 7.59
CA GLU A 249 -5.67 -9.69 8.90
C GLU A 249 -7.11 -9.96 9.32
N THR A 250 -8.06 -9.13 8.90
CA THR A 250 -9.48 -9.25 9.23
C THR A 250 -10.21 -10.29 8.38
N MET A 251 -9.56 -10.82 7.34
CA MET A 251 -10.13 -11.85 6.47
C MET A 251 -10.29 -13.18 7.22
N GLY A 252 -11.37 -13.92 6.90
CA GLY A 252 -11.75 -15.12 7.65
C GLY A 252 -10.72 -16.26 7.67
N SER A 253 -9.83 -16.37 6.67
CA SER A 253 -8.83 -17.45 6.57
C SER A 253 -7.43 -16.90 6.30
N LYS A 254 -6.66 -16.67 7.37
CA LYS A 254 -5.28 -16.15 7.28
C LYS A 254 -4.33 -17.07 6.51
N SER A 255 -4.50 -18.39 6.61
CA SER A 255 -3.68 -19.35 5.88
C SER A 255 -3.85 -19.24 4.37
N GLN A 256 -5.10 -19.18 3.90
CA GLN A 256 -5.39 -19.00 2.48
C GLN A 256 -4.92 -17.64 1.97
N CYS A 257 -5.11 -16.57 2.76
CA CYS A 257 -4.59 -15.24 2.41
C CYS A 257 -3.07 -15.25 2.28
N PHE A 258 -2.38 -15.92 3.20
CA PHE A 258 -0.94 -16.10 3.14
C PHE A 258 -0.52 -16.94 1.92
N ASP A 259 -1.24 -18.02 1.60
CA ASP A 259 -0.98 -18.86 0.43
C ASP A 259 -1.09 -18.08 -0.89
N ILE A 260 -2.09 -17.21 -1.02
CA ILE A 260 -2.23 -16.33 -2.18
C ILE A 260 -1.09 -15.30 -2.22
N LEU A 261 -0.78 -14.65 -1.09
CA LEU A 261 0.29 -13.65 -1.01
C LEU A 261 1.65 -14.25 -1.35
N GLN A 262 1.99 -15.41 -0.78
CA GLN A 262 3.27 -16.06 -1.00
C GLN A 262 3.45 -16.51 -2.45
N ASN A 263 2.37 -16.98 -3.10
CA ASN A 263 2.36 -17.31 -4.53
C ASN A 263 2.56 -16.05 -5.39
N GLY A 264 1.95 -14.93 -5.00
CA GLY A 264 2.18 -13.63 -5.62
C GLY A 264 3.64 -13.19 -5.55
N ILE A 265 4.26 -13.28 -4.36
CA ILE A 265 5.68 -12.96 -4.16
C ILE A 265 6.56 -13.84 -5.04
N CYS A 266 6.38 -15.17 -4.98
CA CYS A 266 7.14 -16.13 -5.79
C CYS A 266 7.06 -15.83 -7.29
N LYS A 267 5.84 -15.63 -7.80
CA LYS A 267 5.58 -15.55 -9.24
C LYS A 267 5.99 -14.20 -9.83
N TYR A 268 5.75 -13.12 -9.09
CA TYR A 268 5.89 -11.77 -9.63
C TYR A 268 7.14 -11.05 -9.16
N LEU A 269 7.63 -11.33 -7.95
CA LEU A 269 8.62 -10.48 -7.28
C LEU A 269 9.99 -11.15 -7.10
N SER A 270 10.05 -12.46 -6.85
CA SER A 270 11.30 -13.17 -6.54
C SER A 270 12.35 -13.19 -7.65
N LYS A 271 11.99 -12.71 -8.85
CA LYS A 271 12.88 -12.59 -10.01
C LYS A 271 13.62 -11.27 -10.11
N PHE A 272 13.23 -10.26 -9.32
CA PHE A 272 13.84 -8.94 -9.37
C PHE A 272 15.10 -8.89 -8.51
N GLU A 273 16.14 -8.23 -9.04
CA GLU A 273 17.39 -7.98 -8.34
C GLU A 273 17.37 -6.63 -7.63
N VAL A 274 16.66 -5.65 -8.19
CA VAL A 274 16.46 -4.33 -7.59
C VAL A 274 14.99 -4.16 -7.21
N ILE A 275 14.70 -3.85 -5.95
CA ILE A 275 13.33 -3.49 -5.52
C ILE A 275 13.33 -2.22 -4.66
N PRO A 276 12.22 -1.47 -4.62
CA PRO A 276 12.07 -0.34 -3.70
C PRO A 276 12.15 -0.75 -2.23
N ASP A 277 12.80 0.07 -1.41
CA ASP A 277 12.89 -0.14 0.04
C ASP A 277 11.51 -0.11 0.74
N SER A 278 10.59 0.75 0.31
CA SER A 278 9.21 0.82 0.81
C SER A 278 8.44 -0.48 0.52
N MET A 279 8.62 -1.06 -0.67
CA MET A 279 8.05 -2.35 -1.06
C MET A 279 8.63 -3.49 -0.21
N ALA A 280 9.95 -3.54 -0.05
CA ALA A 280 10.61 -4.54 0.79
C ALA A 280 10.10 -4.51 2.24
N ALA A 281 10.00 -3.31 2.82
CA ALA A 281 9.48 -3.11 4.16
C ALA A 281 8.01 -3.53 4.27
N GLY A 282 7.19 -3.17 3.28
CA GLY A 282 5.78 -3.53 3.24
C GLY A 282 5.53 -5.04 3.14
N LEU A 283 6.32 -5.75 2.34
CA LEU A 283 6.23 -7.21 2.22
C LEU A 283 6.62 -7.91 3.53
N LEU A 284 7.70 -7.49 4.18
CA LEU A 284 8.07 -8.02 5.50
C LEU A 284 6.94 -7.77 6.52
N ARG A 285 6.35 -6.58 6.50
CA ARG A 285 5.25 -6.22 7.39
C ARG A 285 4.01 -7.10 7.16
N ALA A 286 3.58 -7.25 5.91
CA ALA A 286 2.41 -8.05 5.55
C ALA A 286 2.58 -9.54 5.88
N VAL A 287 3.73 -10.12 5.53
CA VAL A 287 4.02 -11.53 5.85
C VAL A 287 4.02 -11.78 7.36
N SER A 288 4.62 -10.88 8.13
CA SER A 288 4.70 -11.01 9.60
C SER A 288 3.35 -10.86 10.30
N ARG A 289 2.39 -10.22 9.66
CA ARG A 289 1.03 -9.99 10.16
C ARG A 289 0.07 -11.13 9.80
N LEU A 290 0.28 -11.75 8.64
CA LEU A 290 -0.51 -12.87 8.16
C LEU A 290 -0.08 -14.24 8.70
N LEU A 291 1.21 -14.42 9.00
CA LEU A 291 1.71 -15.70 9.47
C LEU A 291 1.22 -16.04 10.88
N ASP A 292 0.70 -17.25 11.01
CA ASP A 292 0.48 -17.96 12.27
C ASP A 292 1.54 -19.07 12.43
N LEU A 293 1.80 -19.53 13.66
CA LEU A 293 2.83 -20.52 13.99
C LEU A 293 2.67 -21.86 13.26
N SER A 294 1.47 -22.14 12.75
CA SER A 294 1.13 -23.35 11.99
C SER A 294 1.51 -23.29 10.51
N ILE A 295 1.85 -22.11 9.97
CA ILE A 295 2.05 -21.88 8.55
C ILE A 295 3.54 -21.66 8.27
N LEU A 296 4.08 -22.42 7.32
CA LEU A 296 5.48 -22.32 6.91
C LEU A 296 5.58 -21.64 5.53
N PRO A 297 6.37 -20.57 5.39
CA PRO A 297 6.66 -19.99 4.07
C PRO A 297 7.36 -20.98 3.16
N LEU A 298 7.04 -20.93 1.86
CA LEU A 298 7.81 -21.62 0.83
C LEU A 298 9.27 -21.15 0.81
N GLU A 299 10.20 -22.07 0.59
CA GLU A 299 11.64 -21.78 0.61
C GLU A 299 12.07 -20.61 -0.32
N PRO A 300 11.56 -20.48 -1.56
CA PRO A 300 11.88 -19.33 -2.41
C PRO A 300 11.38 -18.00 -1.83
N VAL A 301 10.19 -17.98 -1.21
CA VAL A 301 9.62 -16.79 -0.55
C VAL A 301 10.47 -16.43 0.64
N LEU A 302 10.78 -17.40 1.50
CA LEU A 302 11.66 -17.17 2.64
C LEU A 302 12.98 -16.55 2.15
N ARG A 303 13.54 -17.04 1.03
CA ARG A 303 14.84 -16.58 0.48
C ARG A 303 14.76 -15.16 0.01
N PHE A 304 13.69 -14.83 -0.69
CA PHE A 304 13.43 -13.47 -1.10
C PHE A 304 13.26 -12.54 0.11
N LEU A 305 12.50 -12.95 1.14
CA LEU A 305 12.30 -12.16 2.36
C LEU A 305 13.59 -11.99 3.18
N SER A 306 14.48 -13.01 3.23
CA SER A 306 15.76 -12.87 3.92
C SER A 306 16.66 -11.86 3.21
N HIS A 307 16.65 -11.84 1.88
CA HIS A 307 17.35 -10.82 1.10
C HIS A 307 16.77 -9.43 1.34
N CYS A 308 15.44 -9.28 1.34
CA CYS A 308 14.77 -8.02 1.70
C CYS A 308 15.20 -7.54 3.09
N CYS A 309 15.14 -8.42 4.09
CA CYS A 309 15.48 -8.09 5.46
C CYS A 309 16.95 -7.70 5.62
N LEU A 310 17.88 -8.42 5.00
CA LEU A 310 19.30 -8.11 5.07
C LEU A 310 19.62 -6.77 4.39
N SER A 311 19.05 -6.51 3.21
CA SER A 311 19.26 -5.25 2.50
C SER A 311 18.66 -4.06 3.25
N LEU A 312 17.51 -4.23 3.91
CA LEU A 312 16.89 -3.20 4.75
C LEU A 312 17.70 -2.92 6.02
N LEU A 313 18.25 -3.95 6.67
CA LEU A 313 19.17 -3.76 7.80
C LEU A 313 20.45 -3.06 7.38
N ALA A 314 20.98 -3.37 6.20
CA ALA A 314 22.13 -2.67 5.62
C ALA A 314 21.82 -1.19 5.33
N LEU A 315 20.63 -0.90 4.78
CA LEU A 315 20.14 0.47 4.57
C LEU A 315 19.97 1.21 5.90
N LEU A 316 19.44 0.55 6.93
CA LEU A 316 19.26 1.15 8.26
C LEU A 316 20.59 1.62 8.85
N VAL A 317 21.66 0.83 8.69
CA VAL A 317 23.02 1.23 9.12
C VAL A 317 23.49 2.48 8.36
N ALA A 318 23.23 2.57 7.06
CA ALA A 318 23.59 3.77 6.29
C ALA A 318 22.82 5.00 6.78
N LEU A 319 21.50 4.87 7.00
CA LEU A 319 20.64 5.95 7.50
C LEU A 319 20.98 6.38 8.95
N GLN A 320 21.62 5.53 9.75
CA GLN A 320 22.09 5.90 11.09
C GLN A 320 23.26 6.89 11.06
N GLN A 321 23.99 6.98 9.94
CA GLN A 321 25.09 7.94 9.75
C GLN A 321 24.58 9.32 9.33
N GLU A 322 23.32 9.41 8.89
CA GLU A 322 22.66 10.65 8.47
C GLU A 322 22.00 11.38 9.65
N ALA A 323 21.74 12.68 9.49
CA ALA A 323 21.16 13.52 10.54
C ALA A 323 19.78 13.01 10.98
N PRO A 324 19.52 12.88 12.30
CA PRO A 324 18.37 12.12 12.80
C PRO A 324 17.01 12.76 12.54
N THR A 325 16.95 14.09 12.40
CA THR A 325 15.70 14.83 12.21
C THR A 325 14.99 14.50 10.90
N GLU A 326 15.73 14.06 9.87
CA GLU A 326 15.18 13.82 8.53
C GLU A 326 14.80 12.36 8.29
N THR A 327 15.40 11.40 9.01
CA THR A 327 15.24 9.96 8.70
C THR A 327 14.55 9.15 9.80
N ASN A 328 14.22 9.75 10.95
CA ASN A 328 13.66 9.06 12.13
C ASN A 328 12.50 8.10 11.79
N HIS A 329 11.46 8.58 11.12
CA HIS A 329 10.27 7.77 10.84
C HIS A 329 10.59 6.57 9.93
N LYS A 330 11.38 6.79 8.87
CA LYS A 330 11.82 5.72 7.96
C LYS A 330 12.68 4.68 8.68
N ARG A 331 13.60 5.12 9.54
CA ARG A 331 14.44 4.22 10.35
C ARG A 331 13.62 3.37 11.30
N GLU A 332 12.66 3.98 12.00
CA GLU A 332 11.77 3.27 12.92
C GLU A 332 10.90 2.25 12.19
N ALA A 333 10.30 2.61 11.05
CA ALA A 333 9.49 1.72 10.23
C ALA A 333 10.30 0.51 9.72
N ILE A 334 11.50 0.75 9.17
CA ILE A 334 12.40 -0.30 8.69
C ILE A 334 12.83 -1.21 9.83
N TRP A 335 13.27 -0.65 10.95
CA TRP A 335 13.68 -1.44 12.12
C TRP A 335 12.53 -2.30 12.65
N SER A 336 11.36 -1.69 12.85
CA SER A 336 10.16 -2.36 13.34
C SER A 336 9.72 -3.51 12.43
N CYS A 337 9.72 -3.31 11.10
CA CYS A 337 9.32 -4.35 10.17
C CYS A 337 10.33 -5.51 10.13
N CYS A 338 11.64 -5.22 10.13
CA CYS A 338 12.68 -6.25 10.17
C CYS A 338 12.61 -7.09 11.45
N ILE A 339 12.52 -6.44 12.61
CA ILE A 339 12.45 -7.14 13.90
C ILE A 339 11.19 -7.97 14.03
N THR A 340 10.04 -7.42 13.63
CA THR A 340 8.77 -8.16 13.64
C THR A 340 8.86 -9.37 12.72
N ALA A 341 9.49 -9.24 11.54
CA ALA A 341 9.68 -10.35 10.63
C ALA A 341 10.63 -11.42 11.17
N LEU A 342 11.80 -11.02 11.67
CA LEU A 342 12.76 -11.94 12.25
C LEU A 342 12.14 -12.72 13.42
N SER A 343 11.34 -12.04 14.26
CA SER A 343 10.66 -12.64 15.42
C SER A 343 9.47 -13.53 15.07
N ARG A 344 8.71 -13.23 14.02
CA ARG A 344 7.47 -13.97 13.72
C ARG A 344 7.57 -14.98 12.59
N VAL A 345 8.41 -14.71 11.58
CA VAL A 345 8.48 -15.55 10.38
C VAL A 345 9.38 -16.76 10.68
N PRO A 346 8.84 -17.99 10.66
CA PRO A 346 9.63 -19.19 10.95
C PRO A 346 10.83 -19.31 10.01
N ARG A 347 12.00 -19.63 10.56
CA ARG A 347 13.27 -19.83 9.84
C ARG A 347 13.86 -18.58 9.16
N LEU A 348 13.20 -17.41 9.19
CA LEU A 348 13.72 -16.20 8.52
C LEU A 348 15.05 -15.73 9.11
N LEU A 349 15.14 -15.60 10.44
CA LEU A 349 16.38 -15.20 11.11
C LEU A 349 17.55 -16.15 10.77
N ARG A 350 17.31 -17.45 10.83
CA ARG A 350 18.30 -18.47 10.46
C ARG A 350 18.86 -18.21 9.07
N MET A 351 17.99 -17.86 8.13
CA MET A 351 18.40 -17.68 6.75
C MET A 351 19.08 -16.33 6.49
N VAL A 352 18.67 -15.28 7.20
CA VAL A 352 19.42 -14.00 7.20
C VAL A 352 20.85 -14.23 7.71
N LEU A 353 21.02 -14.99 8.80
CA LEU A 353 22.35 -15.36 9.31
C LEU A 353 23.15 -16.20 8.29
N GLN A 354 22.50 -17.13 7.59
CA GLN A 354 23.15 -17.90 6.52
C GLN A 354 23.59 -17.01 5.35
N SER A 355 22.80 -16.00 4.97
CA SER A 355 23.20 -15.03 3.94
C SER A 355 24.43 -14.22 4.37
N MET A 356 24.51 -13.80 5.64
CA MET A 356 25.70 -13.11 6.18
C MET A 356 26.96 -13.98 6.18
N ARG A 357 26.81 -15.31 6.34
CA ARG A 357 27.93 -16.27 6.26
C ARG A 357 28.40 -16.47 4.81
N ALA A 358 27.47 -16.55 3.87
CA ALA A 358 27.73 -16.94 2.48
C ALA A 358 28.28 -15.79 1.61
N THR A 359 28.16 -14.54 2.06
CA THR A 359 28.77 -13.41 1.37
C THR A 359 30.29 -13.55 1.36
N ASN A 360 30.91 -13.50 0.18
CA ASN A 360 32.34 -13.23 0.04
C ASN A 360 32.59 -11.77 0.45
N VAL A 361 32.52 -11.50 1.75
CA VAL A 361 32.57 -10.14 2.30
C VAL A 361 33.96 -9.57 2.05
N THR A 362 34.03 -8.50 1.26
CA THR A 362 35.24 -7.69 1.15
C THR A 362 35.48 -6.97 2.48
N GLU A 363 36.74 -6.76 2.88
CA GLU A 363 37.09 -6.18 4.20
C GLU A 363 36.30 -4.91 4.55
N LYS A 364 35.96 -4.09 3.54
CA LYS A 364 35.19 -2.85 3.66
C LYS A 364 33.77 -3.02 4.22
N LYS A 365 33.18 -4.22 4.14
CA LYS A 365 31.80 -4.48 4.58
C LYS A 365 31.68 -5.20 5.92
N LEU A 366 32.81 -5.68 6.47
CA LEU A 366 32.84 -6.33 7.78
C LEU A 366 32.30 -5.40 8.89
N PRO A 367 32.63 -4.09 8.91
CA PRO A 367 32.07 -3.18 9.92
C PRO A 367 30.53 -3.07 9.83
N GLN A 368 29.99 -3.04 8.61
CA GLN A 368 28.54 -2.97 8.39
C GLN A 368 27.84 -4.24 8.90
N LEU A 369 28.39 -5.43 8.61
CA LEU A 369 27.87 -6.69 9.14
C LEU A 369 27.96 -6.75 10.66
N GLY A 370 29.09 -6.31 11.23
CA GLY A 370 29.27 -6.24 12.68
C GLY A 370 28.24 -5.34 13.34
N GLN A 371 27.96 -4.17 12.75
CA GLN A 371 26.92 -3.26 13.24
C GLN A 371 25.53 -3.89 13.17
N ILE A 372 25.17 -4.56 12.07
CA ILE A 372 23.88 -5.27 11.97
C ILE A 372 23.78 -6.33 13.08
N LEU A 373 24.79 -7.17 13.27
CA LEU A 373 24.78 -8.20 14.30
C LEU A 373 24.69 -7.61 15.71
N SER A 374 25.41 -6.52 15.99
CA SER A 374 25.32 -5.81 17.27
C SER A 374 23.89 -5.32 17.52
N MET A 375 23.25 -4.70 16.53
CA MET A 375 21.85 -4.26 16.64
C MET A 375 20.91 -5.44 16.94
N LEU A 376 21.06 -6.56 16.25
CA LEU A 376 20.23 -7.75 16.47
C LEU A 376 20.45 -8.36 17.87
N LEU A 377 21.71 -8.45 18.32
CA LEU A 377 22.08 -8.99 19.64
C LEU A 377 21.59 -8.10 20.78
N GLN A 378 21.54 -6.79 20.59
CA GLN A 378 21.02 -5.85 21.59
C GLN A 378 19.49 -5.90 21.73
N HIS A 379 18.79 -6.50 20.77
CA HIS A 379 17.33 -6.52 20.77
C HIS A 379 16.74 -7.74 21.49
N THR A 380 16.32 -7.56 22.74
CA THR A 380 15.86 -8.63 23.65
C THR A 380 14.81 -9.58 23.05
N PRO A 381 13.77 -9.11 22.33
CA PRO A 381 12.79 -10.00 21.70
C PRO A 381 13.37 -11.04 20.71
N LEU A 382 14.58 -10.84 20.18
CA LEU A 382 15.22 -11.80 19.27
C LEU A 382 16.11 -12.82 19.99
N HIS A 383 16.41 -12.64 21.28
CA HIS A 383 17.40 -13.45 22.00
C HIS A 383 17.11 -14.96 21.92
N ASN A 384 15.87 -15.39 22.14
CA ASN A 384 15.51 -16.81 22.08
C ASN A 384 15.78 -17.43 20.70
N GLN A 385 15.50 -16.68 19.63
CA GLN A 385 15.71 -17.15 18.27
C GLN A 385 17.18 -17.10 17.85
N LEU A 386 17.92 -16.10 18.33
CA LEU A 386 19.38 -16.01 18.16
C LEU A 386 20.06 -17.19 18.87
N LEU A 387 19.66 -17.50 20.10
CA LEU A 387 20.17 -18.67 20.85
C LEU A 387 19.82 -20.00 20.15
N ALA A 388 18.63 -20.12 19.56
CA ALA A 388 18.29 -21.28 18.72
C ALA A 388 19.20 -21.44 17.48
N ASN A 389 19.94 -20.39 17.10
CA ASN A 389 20.91 -20.38 16.00
C ASN A 389 22.35 -20.10 16.50
N ALA A 390 22.68 -20.44 17.75
CA ALA A 390 23.96 -20.14 18.37
C ALA A 390 25.19 -20.66 17.60
N THR A 391 25.07 -21.83 16.96
CA THR A 391 26.15 -22.41 16.14
C THR A 391 26.46 -21.55 14.92
N LEU A 392 25.44 -21.09 14.18
CA LEU A 392 25.60 -20.19 13.05
C LEU A 392 26.17 -18.84 13.50
N LEU A 393 25.69 -18.30 14.62
CA LEU A 393 26.24 -17.07 15.20
C LEU A 393 27.73 -17.22 15.53
N GLN A 394 28.12 -18.34 16.15
CA GLN A 394 29.52 -18.62 16.47
C GLN A 394 30.39 -18.69 15.21
N GLU A 395 29.93 -19.35 14.15
CA GLU A 395 30.64 -19.39 12.87
C GLU A 395 30.83 -18.00 12.26
N ILE A 396 29.80 -17.15 12.29
CA ILE A 396 29.88 -15.77 11.79
C ILE A 396 30.86 -14.94 12.63
N MET A 397 30.82 -15.07 13.95
CA MET A 397 31.76 -14.40 14.86
C MET A 397 33.22 -14.83 14.59
N LEU A 398 33.45 -16.12 14.34
CA LEU A 398 34.79 -16.64 13.97
C LEU A 398 35.26 -16.10 12.62
N LEU A 399 34.36 -15.96 11.63
CA LEU A 399 34.69 -15.33 10.36
C LEU A 399 35.11 -13.87 10.57
N LEU A 400 34.28 -13.07 11.25
CA LEU A 400 34.55 -11.64 11.48
C LEU A 400 35.88 -11.40 12.20
N THR A 401 36.16 -12.18 13.25
CA THR A 401 37.40 -12.09 14.04
C THR A 401 38.65 -12.57 13.29
N ARG A 402 38.50 -13.46 12.31
CA ARG A 402 39.64 -13.93 11.48
C ARG A 402 40.12 -12.86 10.51
N TYR A 403 39.20 -12.08 9.91
CA TYR A 403 39.54 -11.03 8.96
C TYR A 403 40.14 -9.78 9.62
N SER A 404 39.84 -9.54 10.90
CA SER A 404 40.30 -8.36 11.65
C SER A 404 41.70 -8.53 12.30
N ARG A 405 42.53 -9.47 11.84
CA ARG A 405 43.88 -9.73 12.40
C ARG A 405 44.95 -8.68 12.03
N GLY A 406 44.57 -7.59 11.35
CA GLY A 406 45.43 -6.42 11.14
C GLY A 406 45.64 -5.64 12.45
N GLY A 407 46.79 -5.00 12.62
CA GLY A 407 47.31 -4.49 13.91
C GLY A 407 46.51 -3.41 14.67
N THR A 408 45.30 -3.05 14.25
CA THR A 408 44.39 -2.16 14.98
C THR A 408 43.03 -2.83 15.13
N ARG A 409 42.71 -3.30 16.35
CA ARG A 409 41.39 -3.82 16.68
C ARG A 409 40.37 -2.69 16.61
N GLU A 410 39.51 -2.72 15.60
CA GLU A 410 38.51 -1.69 15.36
C GLU A 410 37.42 -1.72 16.46
N GLN A 411 36.96 -0.54 16.91
CA GLN A 411 36.02 -0.38 18.04
C GLN A 411 34.73 -1.21 17.87
N TRP A 412 34.18 -1.25 16.65
CA TRP A 412 32.94 -1.98 16.35
C TRP A 412 33.06 -3.48 16.65
N LEU A 413 34.25 -4.07 16.51
CA LEU A 413 34.48 -5.49 16.78
C LEU A 413 34.47 -5.76 18.29
N THR A 414 35.02 -4.84 19.08
CA THR A 414 34.98 -4.91 20.54
C THR A 414 33.54 -4.80 21.04
N ASP A 415 32.77 -3.85 20.50
CA ASP A 415 31.36 -3.68 20.84
C ASP A 415 30.52 -4.91 20.47
N LEU A 416 30.78 -5.50 19.29
CA LEU A 416 30.12 -6.73 18.85
C LEU A 416 30.43 -7.92 19.77
N LEU A 417 31.71 -8.11 20.12
CA LEU A 417 32.12 -9.19 21.02
C LEU A 417 31.52 -9.04 22.41
N TYR A 418 31.40 -7.79 22.91
CA TYR A 418 30.68 -7.50 24.13
C TYR A 418 29.21 -7.92 24.02
N CYS A 419 28.49 -7.45 23.00
CA CYS A 419 27.08 -7.79 22.78
C CYS A 419 26.86 -9.31 22.65
N TYR A 420 27.74 -10.00 21.93
CA TYR A 420 27.71 -11.45 21.78
C TYR A 420 27.93 -12.15 23.13
N SER A 421 28.91 -11.71 23.92
CA SER A 421 29.19 -12.29 25.24
C SER A 421 27.99 -12.14 26.17
N VAL A 422 27.37 -10.96 26.22
CA VAL A 422 26.17 -10.72 27.05
C VAL A 422 25.03 -11.65 26.62
N THR A 423 24.75 -11.74 25.33
CA THR A 423 23.63 -12.53 24.81
C THR A 423 23.83 -14.05 25.02
N VAL A 424 25.05 -14.56 24.83
CA VAL A 424 25.35 -16.00 24.90
C VAL A 424 25.71 -16.46 26.32
N SER A 425 26.23 -15.57 27.18
CA SER A 425 26.58 -15.88 28.58
C SER A 425 25.42 -16.43 29.41
N HIS A 426 24.18 -16.10 29.04
CA HIS A 426 22.98 -16.61 29.68
C HIS A 426 22.66 -18.10 29.39
N SER A 427 23.47 -18.80 28.56
CA SER A 427 23.21 -20.18 28.12
C SER A 427 24.32 -21.23 28.38
N SER A 428 25.36 -20.88 29.16
CA SER A 428 26.40 -21.78 29.73
C SER A 428 27.57 -22.26 28.82
N SER A 429 28.75 -22.35 29.46
CA SER A 429 30.03 -23.02 29.11
C SER A 429 30.79 -22.74 27.79
N ALA A 430 30.19 -22.16 26.75
CA ALA A 430 30.89 -21.94 25.46
C ALA A 430 31.82 -20.70 25.44
N LEU A 431 31.72 -19.82 26.45
CA LEU A 431 32.53 -18.60 26.58
C LEU A 431 34.05 -18.85 26.65
N VAL A 432 34.46 -20.04 27.10
CA VAL A 432 35.87 -20.34 27.36
C VAL A 432 36.71 -20.41 26.09
N TYR A 433 36.14 -20.74 24.92
CA TYR A 433 36.92 -20.88 23.68
C TYR A 433 37.07 -19.58 22.88
N CYS A 434 36.07 -18.70 22.87
CA CYS A 434 36.20 -17.39 22.20
C CYS A 434 37.02 -16.42 23.05
N ILE A 435 36.93 -16.47 24.38
CA ILE A 435 37.74 -15.60 25.26
C ILE A 435 39.19 -16.13 25.39
N SER A 436 39.43 -17.44 25.36
CA SER A 436 40.82 -17.96 25.45
C SER A 436 41.67 -17.63 24.21
N GLN A 437 41.07 -17.54 23.02
CA GLN A 437 41.77 -17.01 21.83
C GLN A 437 41.96 -15.48 21.87
N VAL A 438 41.19 -14.77 22.70
CA VAL A 438 41.30 -13.30 22.90
C VAL A 438 42.38 -12.95 23.94
N HIS A 439 42.78 -13.89 24.81
CA HIS A 439 43.84 -13.68 25.81
C HIS A 439 45.22 -14.25 25.44
N THR A 440 45.38 -14.89 24.27
CA THR A 440 46.68 -15.34 23.75
C THR A 440 47.23 -14.45 22.64
N VAL A 441 47.19 -13.13 22.82
CA VAL A 441 47.99 -12.14 22.08
C VAL A 441 48.50 -11.09 23.05
#